data_AF-A0A5M6CU79-F1
#
_entry.id   AF-A0A5M6CU79-F1
#
_cell.length_a   1.000
_cell.length_b   1.000
_cell.length_c   1.000
_cell.angle_alpha   90.00
_cell.angle_beta   90.00
_cell.angle_gamma   90.00
#
_symmetry.space_group_name_H-M   'P 1'
#
loop_
_entity.id
_entity.type
_entity.pdbx_description
1 polymer ?
#
loop_
_entity_poly.entity_id
_entity_poly.type
_entity_poly.pdbx_seq_one_letter_code
_entity_poly.pdbx_strand_id
1 'polypeptide(L)'
;MAIESTKEGSYTTVRMTTIAHTSIVKEAKRFGLKNIDYLDAAVNYFALRGLNPVEVEAREGTLIMQQMNRLGDRLFAYMQEEERGILMPMLEELIRIRLTTERVLRLEELVLSTLPEDDLLRRKEKVDQLREQNDTAIKSQVHDIFIVAKSKGPGKKVSRISEVK
;
A
#
# COMPACT_ATOMS: atom_id res chain seq x y z
N MET A 1 -65.03 -27.87 16.65
CA MET A 1 -63.70 -27.61 17.25
C MET A 1 -62.98 -28.95 17.34
N ALA A 2 -62.16 -29.27 16.34
CA ALA A 2 -61.35 -30.48 16.33
C ALA A 2 -60.01 -30.14 16.98
N ILE A 3 -59.67 -30.87 18.03
CA ILE A 3 -58.38 -30.77 18.72
C ILE A 3 -57.36 -31.46 17.82
N GLU A 4 -56.57 -30.68 17.09
CA GLU A 4 -55.36 -31.19 16.43
C GLU A 4 -54.41 -31.67 17.51
N SER A 5 -54.28 -32.98 17.64
CA SER A 5 -53.23 -33.60 18.43
C SER A 5 -51.89 -33.26 17.76
N THR A 6 -51.18 -32.27 18.29
CA THR A 6 -49.75 -32.12 18.03
C THR A 6 -49.07 -33.41 18.44
N LYS A 7 -48.70 -34.25 17.48
CA LYS A 7 -47.83 -35.42 17.73
C LYS A 7 -46.50 -34.89 18.25
N GLU A 8 -46.29 -34.94 19.56
CA GLU A 8 -45.13 -34.36 20.29
C GLU A 8 -43.77 -35.03 20.02
N GLY A 9 -43.63 -35.77 18.92
CA GLY A 9 -42.34 -36.31 18.50
C GLY A 9 -42.50 -37.33 17.40
N SER A 10 -41.95 -37.04 16.23
CA SER A 10 -41.74 -38.03 15.16
C SER A 10 -40.29 -38.49 15.22
N TYR A 11 -40.05 -39.80 15.30
CA TYR A 11 -38.70 -40.34 15.20
C TYR A 11 -38.46 -40.83 13.77
N THR A 12 -37.29 -40.52 13.24
CA THR A 12 -36.84 -41.01 11.93
C THR A 12 -35.42 -41.53 12.08
N THR A 13 -35.19 -42.77 11.65
CA THR A 13 -33.86 -43.38 11.67
C THR A 13 -33.14 -43.04 10.37
N VAL A 14 -31.98 -42.39 10.49
CA VAL A 14 -31.17 -42.00 9.34
C VAL A 14 -29.81 -42.67 9.42
N ARG A 15 -29.42 -43.33 8.33
CA ARG A 15 -28.07 -43.87 8.19
C ARG A 15 -27.15 -42.76 7.68
N MET A 16 -26.12 -42.44 8.45
CA MET A 16 -25.10 -41.45 8.09
C MET A 16 -23.72 -42.09 7.97
N THR A 17 -22.80 -41.41 7.28
CA THR A 17 -21.41 -41.85 7.20
C THR A 17 -20.70 -41.70 8.54
N THR A 18 -19.66 -42.51 8.78
CA THR A 18 -18.88 -42.45 10.02
C THR A 18 -18.26 -41.07 10.25
N ILE A 19 -17.83 -40.40 9.18
CA ILE A 19 -17.25 -39.05 9.22
C ILE A 19 -18.29 -38.00 9.63
N ALA A 20 -19.51 -38.08 9.09
CA ALA A 20 -20.58 -37.16 9.46
C ALA A 20 -20.96 -37.32 10.95
N HIS A 21 -21.04 -38.57 11.42
CA HIS A 21 -21.34 -38.86 12.82
C HIS A 21 -20.28 -38.32 13.77
N THR A 22 -18.98 -38.51 13.48
CA THR A 22 -17.90 -37.98 14.33
C THR A 22 -17.88 -36.44 14.33
N SER A 23 -18.15 -35.80 13.19
CA SER A 23 -18.27 -34.34 13.11
C SER A 23 -19.43 -33.79 13.95
N ILE A 24 -20.61 -34.44 13.91
CA ILE A 24 -21.76 -34.05 14.74
C ILE A 24 -21.40 -34.14 16.22
N VAL A 25 -20.81 -35.26 16.66
CA VAL A 25 -20.43 -35.44 18.08
C VAL A 25 -19.43 -34.36 18.52
N LYS A 26 -18.46 -34.03 17.65
CA LYS A 26 -17.44 -33.02 17.94
C LYS A 26 -18.04 -31.62 18.05
N GLU A 27 -18.84 -31.20 17.08
CA GLU A 27 -19.43 -29.86 17.06
C GLU A 27 -20.55 -29.72 18.12
N ALA A 28 -21.39 -30.74 18.32
CA ALA A 28 -22.39 -30.73 19.39
C ALA A 28 -21.72 -30.55 20.77
N LYS A 29 -20.61 -31.28 21.02
CA LYS A 29 -19.82 -31.12 22.25
C LYS A 29 -19.20 -29.72 22.36
N ARG A 30 -18.73 -29.14 21.26
CA ARG A 30 -18.17 -27.78 21.22
C ARG A 30 -19.19 -26.72 21.64
N PHE A 31 -20.44 -26.89 21.26
CA PHE A 31 -21.54 -25.98 21.60
C PHE A 31 -22.31 -26.39 22.86
N GLY A 32 -21.90 -27.46 23.54
CA GLY A 32 -22.58 -27.95 24.76
C GLY A 32 -23.99 -28.51 24.52
N LEU A 33 -24.30 -28.90 23.29
CA LEU A 33 -25.61 -29.41 22.87
C LEU A 33 -25.60 -30.94 22.78
N LYS A 34 -26.78 -31.56 22.88
CA LYS A 34 -26.92 -32.97 22.50
C LYS A 34 -26.86 -33.10 20.98
N ASN A 35 -26.42 -34.24 20.48
CA ASN A 35 -26.32 -34.49 19.04
C ASN A 35 -27.65 -34.27 18.30
N ILE A 36 -28.77 -34.62 18.95
CA ILE A 36 -30.10 -34.43 18.38
C ILE A 36 -30.50 -32.95 18.30
N ASP A 37 -30.23 -32.17 19.35
CA ASP A 37 -30.54 -30.74 19.38
C ASP A 37 -29.70 -29.96 18.35
N TYR A 38 -28.44 -30.37 18.19
CA TYR A 38 -27.56 -29.80 17.16
C TYR A 38 -28.04 -30.14 15.75
N LEU A 39 -28.47 -31.38 15.51
CA LEU A 39 -29.02 -31.80 14.22
C LEU A 39 -30.33 -31.10 13.89
N ASP A 40 -31.24 -30.98 14.85
CA ASP A 40 -32.51 -30.29 14.68
C ASP A 40 -32.29 -28.80 14.38
N ALA A 41 -31.41 -28.15 15.14
CA ALA A 41 -31.00 -26.77 14.87
C ALA A 41 -30.37 -26.61 13.47
N ALA A 42 -29.54 -27.56 13.03
CA ALA A 42 -28.92 -27.53 11.70
C ALA A 42 -29.97 -27.70 10.58
N VAL A 43 -30.86 -28.68 10.69
CA VAL A 43 -31.93 -28.90 9.70
C VAL A 43 -32.85 -27.70 9.63
N ASN A 44 -33.27 -27.16 10.78
CA ASN A 44 -34.09 -25.95 10.84
C ASN A 44 -33.37 -24.73 10.26
N TYR A 45 -32.06 -24.59 10.49
CA TYR A 45 -31.27 -23.49 9.92
C TYR A 45 -31.26 -23.53 8.38
N PHE A 46 -31.05 -24.70 7.78
CA PHE A 46 -31.07 -24.84 6.33
C PHE A 46 -32.49 -24.68 5.75
N ALA A 47 -33.50 -25.26 6.41
CA ALA A 47 -34.90 -25.17 5.99
C ALA A 47 -35.43 -23.73 6.04
N LEU A 48 -35.23 -23.01 7.15
CA LEU A 48 -35.71 -21.63 7.31
C LEU A 48 -35.02 -20.64 6.38
N ARG A 49 -33.74 -20.86 6.05
CA ARG A 49 -32.99 -19.99 5.14
C ARG A 49 -33.12 -20.38 3.67
N GLY A 50 -33.82 -21.48 3.35
CA GLY A 50 -33.93 -22.00 1.98
C GLY A 50 -32.58 -22.36 1.36
N LEU A 51 -31.59 -22.73 2.19
CA LEU A 51 -30.24 -23.03 1.76
C LEU A 51 -30.13 -24.52 1.44
N ASN A 52 -29.78 -24.87 0.20
CA ASN A 52 -29.47 -26.25 -0.17
C ASN A 52 -28.03 -26.59 0.24
N PRO A 53 -27.80 -27.44 1.26
CA PRO A 53 -26.46 -27.73 1.78
C PRO A 53 -25.53 -28.37 0.72
N VAL A 54 -26.08 -28.96 -0.34
CA VAL A 54 -25.32 -29.55 -1.45
C VAL A 54 -24.81 -28.49 -2.44
N GLU A 55 -25.51 -27.37 -2.59
CA GLU A 55 -25.14 -26.29 -3.52
C GLU A 55 -24.34 -25.17 -2.85
N VAL A 56 -24.46 -25.02 -1.52
CA VAL A 56 -23.79 -23.96 -0.76
C VAL A 56 -22.27 -24.10 -0.75
N GLU A 57 -21.74 -25.33 -0.73
CA GLU A 57 -20.30 -25.58 -0.79
C GLU A 57 -19.68 -25.05 -2.11
N ALA A 58 -20.40 -25.15 -3.23
CA ALA A 58 -20.01 -24.54 -4.50
C ALA A 58 -20.20 -23.00 -4.50
N ARG A 59 -21.20 -22.49 -3.79
CA ARG A 59 -21.50 -21.06 -3.69
C ARG A 59 -20.46 -20.30 -2.86
N GLU A 60 -19.92 -20.90 -1.81
CA GLU A 60 -18.86 -20.28 -1.01
C GLU A 60 -17.55 -20.13 -1.80
N GLY A 61 -17.16 -21.15 -2.57
CA GLY A 61 -15.99 -21.06 -3.47
C GLY A 61 -16.13 -19.96 -4.52
N THR A 62 -17.32 -19.82 -5.12
CA THR A 62 -17.58 -18.76 -6.11
C THR A 62 -17.60 -17.35 -5.49
N LEU A 63 -18.14 -17.18 -4.28
CA LEU A 63 -18.12 -15.91 -3.57
C LEU A 63 -16.69 -15.47 -3.23
N ILE A 64 -15.84 -16.40 -2.78
CA ILE A 64 -14.43 -16.13 -2.49
C ILE A 64 -13.70 -15.72 -3.78
N MET A 65 -13.88 -16.46 -4.88
CA MET A 65 -13.27 -16.10 -6.16
C MET A 65 -13.75 -14.73 -6.67
N GLN A 66 -15.03 -14.41 -6.53
CA GLN A 66 -15.55 -13.09 -6.91
C GLN A 66 -14.93 -11.95 -6.08
N GLN A 67 -14.71 -12.16 -4.78
CA GLN A 67 -14.04 -11.17 -3.94
C GLN A 67 -12.57 -11.01 -4.31
N MET A 68 -11.87 -12.11 -4.61
CA MET A 68 -10.48 -12.07 -5.09
C MET A 68 -10.37 -11.34 -6.42
N ASN A 69 -11.26 -11.61 -7.38
CA ASN A 69 -11.27 -10.93 -8.68
C ASN A 69 -11.53 -9.43 -8.52
N ARG A 70 -12.50 -9.03 -7.70
CA ARG A 70 -12.77 -7.59 -7.42
C ARG A 70 -11.62 -6.89 -6.70
N LEU A 71 -10.82 -7.61 -5.94
CA LEU A 71 -9.61 -7.06 -5.32
C LEU A 71 -8.51 -6.92 -6.37
N GLY A 72 -8.32 -7.94 -7.21
CA GLY A 72 -7.41 -7.92 -8.36
C GLY A 72 -7.70 -6.74 -9.29
N ASP A 73 -8.95 -6.57 -9.73
CA ASP A 73 -9.34 -5.48 -10.63
C ASP A 73 -9.04 -4.09 -10.03
N ARG A 74 -9.24 -3.90 -8.72
CA ARG A 74 -8.92 -2.64 -8.04
C ARG A 74 -7.42 -2.40 -7.94
N LEU A 75 -6.64 -3.43 -7.64
CA LEU A 75 -5.18 -3.32 -7.58
C LEU A 75 -4.60 -3.03 -8.96
N PHE A 76 -5.07 -3.72 -10.01
CA PHE A 76 -4.64 -3.46 -11.38
C PHE A 76 -5.02 -2.07 -11.85
N ALA A 77 -6.25 -1.61 -11.56
CA ALA A 77 -6.67 -0.25 -11.89
C ALA A 77 -5.77 0.80 -11.20
N TYR A 78 -5.49 0.63 -9.91
CA TYR A 78 -4.59 1.51 -9.18
C TYR A 78 -3.18 1.52 -9.77
N MET A 79 -2.60 0.34 -10.05
CA MET A 79 -1.28 0.25 -10.68
C MET A 79 -1.24 0.90 -12.06
N GLN A 80 -2.29 0.75 -12.86
CA GLN A 80 -2.39 1.36 -14.17
C GLN A 80 -2.54 2.89 -14.09
N GLU A 81 -3.21 3.39 -13.06
CA GLU A 81 -3.34 4.82 -12.80
C GLU A 81 -2.02 5.43 -12.31
N GLU A 82 -1.29 4.74 -11.43
CA GLU A 82 0.07 5.12 -11.01
C GLU A 82 1.07 5.08 -12.17
N GLU A 83 0.98 4.08 -13.05
CA GLU A 83 1.81 3.99 -14.24
C GLU A 83 1.60 5.20 -15.16
N ARG A 84 0.34 5.56 -15.42
CA ARG A 84 0.01 6.69 -16.28
C ARG A 84 0.24 8.04 -15.62
N GLY A 85 0.01 8.14 -14.31
CA GLY A 85 0.07 9.38 -13.56
C GLY A 85 1.47 9.79 -13.14
N ILE A 86 2.35 8.83 -12.85
CA ILE A 86 3.69 9.11 -12.31
C ILE A 86 4.78 8.55 -13.21
N LEU A 87 4.74 7.26 -13.53
CA LEU A 87 5.86 6.60 -14.22
C LEU A 87 6.05 7.12 -15.64
N MET A 88 4.97 7.29 -16.41
CA MET A 88 5.05 7.82 -17.77
C MET A 88 5.56 9.28 -17.82
N PRO A 89 5.01 10.23 -17.03
CA PRO A 89 5.56 11.58 -16.97
C PRO A 89 7.03 11.62 -16.51
N MET A 90 7.41 10.80 -15.52
CA MET A 90 8.81 10.70 -15.09
C MET A 90 9.70 10.20 -16.22
N LEU A 91 9.26 9.20 -16.98
CA LEU A 91 10.02 8.66 -18.12
C LEU A 91 10.18 9.72 -19.23
N GLU A 92 9.10 10.44 -19.55
CA GLU A 92 9.13 11.53 -20.53
C GLU A 92 10.12 12.63 -20.13
N GLU A 93 10.10 13.05 -18.86
CA GLU A 93 11.04 14.05 -18.35
C GLU A 93 12.48 13.52 -18.33
N LEU A 94 12.72 12.26 -17.97
CA LEU A 94 14.06 11.67 -18.03
C LEU A 94 14.61 11.67 -19.46
N ILE A 95 13.78 11.32 -20.45
CA ILE A 95 14.16 11.36 -21.87
C ILE A 95 14.45 12.81 -22.30
N ARG A 96 13.60 13.76 -21.92
CA ARG A 96 13.77 15.19 -22.25
C ARG A 96 15.06 15.75 -21.66
N ILE A 97 15.34 15.46 -20.39
CA ILE A 97 16.58 15.85 -19.71
C ILE A 97 17.78 15.25 -20.46
N ARG A 98 17.75 13.95 -20.76
CA ARG A 98 18.87 13.29 -21.46
C ARG A 98 19.16 13.93 -22.83
N LEU A 99 18.14 14.18 -23.62
CA LEU A 99 18.27 14.82 -24.94
C LEU A 99 18.84 16.25 -24.81
N THR A 100 18.37 16.99 -23.81
CA THR A 100 18.82 18.37 -23.56
C THR A 100 20.29 18.38 -23.15
N THR A 101 20.69 17.51 -22.22
CA THR A 101 22.09 17.36 -21.80
C THR A 101 22.99 17.00 -22.97
N GLU A 102 22.58 16.06 -23.83
CA GLU A 102 23.38 15.69 -25.01
C GLU A 102 23.55 16.86 -26.00
N ARG A 103 22.50 17.67 -26.20
CA ARG A 103 22.58 18.88 -27.04
C ARG A 103 23.50 19.94 -26.44
N VAL A 104 23.42 20.15 -25.12
CA VAL A 104 24.29 21.10 -24.42
C VAL A 104 25.74 20.65 -24.52
N LEU A 105 26.03 19.37 -24.29
CA LEU A 105 27.39 18.82 -24.43
C LEU A 105 27.94 19.03 -25.85
N ARG A 106 27.17 18.75 -26.90
CA ARG A 106 27.60 18.99 -28.28
C ARG A 106 27.85 20.47 -28.57
N LEU A 107 27.02 21.36 -28.05
CA LEU A 107 27.22 22.80 -28.19
C LEU A 107 28.49 23.25 -27.45
N GLU A 108 28.72 22.71 -26.25
CA GLU A 108 29.92 22.97 -25.47
C GLU A 108 31.17 22.49 -26.23
N GLU A 109 31.16 21.27 -26.76
CA GLU A 109 32.24 20.74 -27.61
C GLU A 109 32.53 21.65 -28.81
N LEU A 110 31.49 22.09 -29.53
CA LEU A 110 31.63 23.02 -30.66
C LEU A 110 32.23 24.35 -30.22
N VAL A 111 31.72 24.98 -29.16
CA VAL A 111 32.24 26.26 -28.67
C VAL A 111 33.69 26.11 -28.22
N LEU A 112 34.03 25.04 -27.50
CA LEU A 112 35.40 24.79 -27.07
C LEU A 112 36.33 24.52 -28.27
N SER A 113 35.86 23.85 -29.33
CA SER A 113 36.65 23.63 -30.54
C SER A 113 36.94 24.90 -31.34
N THR A 114 36.17 25.97 -31.14
CA THR A 114 36.40 27.27 -31.77
C THR A 114 37.36 28.18 -31.00
N LEU A 115 37.76 27.79 -29.79
CA LEU A 115 38.63 28.59 -28.93
C LEU A 115 40.09 28.09 -29.02
N PRO A 116 41.08 29.01 -28.99
CA PRO A 116 42.48 28.61 -28.88
C PRO A 116 42.75 27.97 -27.50
N GLU A 117 43.68 27.00 -27.44
CA GLU A 117 43.98 26.22 -26.22
C GLU A 117 44.32 27.07 -25.00
N ASP A 118 44.99 28.21 -25.19
CA ASP A 118 45.34 29.14 -24.12
C ASP A 118 44.11 29.76 -23.44
N ASP A 119 43.05 30.05 -24.19
CA ASP A 119 41.80 30.58 -23.65
C ASP A 119 40.99 29.49 -22.93
N LEU A 120 41.11 28.24 -23.36
CA LEU A 120 40.51 27.07 -22.69
C LEU A 120 41.13 26.86 -21.30
N LEU A 121 42.46 26.92 -21.20
CA LEU A 121 43.19 26.80 -19.94
C LEU A 121 42.80 27.91 -18.95
N ARG A 122 42.76 29.17 -19.40
CA ARG A 122 42.34 30.30 -18.56
C ARG A 122 40.91 30.18 -18.05
N ARG A 123 39.99 29.68 -18.89
CA ARG A 123 38.60 29.45 -18.47
C ARG A 123 38.49 28.31 -17.47
N LYS A 124 39.25 27.23 -17.65
CA LYS A 124 39.30 26.12 -16.70
C LYS A 124 39.78 26.58 -15.32
N GLU A 125 40.89 27.33 -15.26
CA GLU A 125 41.41 27.91 -14.01
C GLU A 125 40.38 28.82 -13.33
N LYS A 126 39.66 29.63 -14.10
CA LYS A 126 38.59 30.49 -13.58
C LYS A 126 37.41 29.70 -13.03
N VAL A 127 37.03 28.59 -13.67
CA VAL A 127 35.97 27.69 -13.17
C VAL A 127 36.40 27.01 -11.87
N ASP A 128 37.64 26.56 -11.78
CA ASP A 128 38.17 25.93 -10.56
C ASP A 128 38.20 26.93 -9.39
N GLN A 129 38.62 28.17 -9.64
CA GLN A 129 38.54 29.25 -8.64
C GLN A 129 37.12 29.53 -8.17
N LEU A 130 36.14 29.57 -9.10
CA LEU A 130 34.73 29.78 -8.75
C LEU A 130 34.14 28.62 -7.96
N ARG A 131 34.54 27.37 -8.25
CA ARG A 131 34.14 26.19 -7.48
C ARG A 131 34.67 26.26 -6.06
N GLU A 132 35.93 26.61 -5.87
CA GLU A 132 36.54 26.76 -4.55
C GLU A 132 35.87 27.89 -3.74
N GLN A 133 35.54 29.02 -4.39
CA GLN A 133 34.77 30.10 -3.78
C GLN A 133 33.35 29.66 -3.38
N ASN A 134 32.66 28.89 -4.23
CA ASN A 134 31.34 28.36 -3.90
C ASN A 134 31.40 27.35 -2.75
N ASP A 135 32.37 26.44 -2.74
CA ASP A 135 32.51 25.46 -1.67
C ASP A 135 32.81 26.12 -0.31
N THR A 136 33.63 27.17 -0.31
CA THR A 136 33.91 27.96 0.90
C THR A 136 32.68 28.74 1.37
N ALA A 137 31.92 29.34 0.45
CA ALA A 137 30.67 30.04 0.77
C ALA A 137 29.58 29.09 1.28
N ILE A 138 29.44 27.89 0.70
CA ILE A 138 28.49 26.87 1.18
C ILE A 138 28.90 26.41 2.58
N LYS A 139 30.19 26.14 2.81
CA LYS A 139 30.69 25.76 4.14
C LYS A 139 30.44 26.84 5.19
N SER A 140 30.65 28.12 4.88
CA SER A 140 30.37 29.22 5.81
C SER A 140 28.88 29.35 6.07
N GLN A 141 28.04 29.29 5.04
CA GLN A 141 26.58 29.33 5.20
C GLN A 141 26.05 28.16 6.04
N VAL A 142 26.53 26.94 5.80
CA VAL A 142 26.17 25.77 6.62
C VAL A 142 26.63 25.96 8.07
N HIS A 143 27.81 26.54 8.30
CA HIS A 143 28.30 26.85 9.64
C HIS A 143 27.45 27.90 10.36
N ASP A 144 27.06 28.97 9.67
CA ASP A 144 26.20 30.03 10.21
C ASP A 144 24.81 29.49 10.53
N ILE A 145 24.23 28.69 9.63
CA ILE A 145 22.96 27.98 9.86
C ILE A 145 23.09 27.07 11.09
N PHE A 146 24.19 26.34 11.24
CA PHE A 146 24.42 25.48 12.39
C PHE A 146 24.53 26.27 13.71
N ILE A 147 25.21 27.41 13.72
CA ILE A 147 25.30 28.29 14.90
C ILE A 147 23.91 28.84 15.27
N VAL A 148 23.15 29.31 14.28
CA VAL A 148 21.78 29.83 14.48
C VAL A 148 20.83 28.73 14.94
N ALA A 149 20.94 27.51 14.38
CA ALA A 149 20.15 26.37 14.82
C ALA A 149 20.51 25.95 16.26
N LYS A 150 21.80 26.00 16.63
CA LYS A 150 22.29 25.70 17.99
C LYS A 150 21.89 26.78 19.02
N SER A 151 21.62 28.01 18.60
CA SER A 151 21.09 29.07 19.48
C SER A 151 19.56 29.01 19.63
N LYS A 152 18.84 28.48 18.63
CA LYS A 152 17.37 28.30 18.62
C LYS A 152 16.88 26.90 19.01
N GLY A 153 17.79 25.96 19.33
CA GLY A 153 17.44 24.59 19.70
C GLY A 153 16.63 24.48 21.01
N PRO A 154 15.79 23.44 21.15
CA PRO A 154 14.90 23.28 22.30
C PRO A 154 15.71 23.08 23.59
N GLY A 155 15.62 24.05 24.50
CA GLY A 155 16.27 24.00 25.83
C GLY A 155 17.11 25.23 26.21
N LYS A 156 17.40 26.17 25.31
CA LYS A 156 18.07 27.44 25.67
C LYS A 156 17.05 28.53 25.96
N LYS A 157 17.07 29.06 27.20
CA LYS A 157 16.28 30.21 27.61
C LYS A 157 16.64 31.40 26.72
N VAL A 158 15.67 31.85 25.92
CA VAL A 158 15.68 33.17 25.31
C VAL A 158 15.72 34.18 26.47
N SER A 159 16.91 34.67 26.80
CA SER A 159 17.04 35.88 27.60
C SER A 159 16.41 36.99 26.78
N ARG A 160 15.18 37.38 27.17
CA ARG A 160 14.55 38.62 26.72
C ARG A 160 15.51 39.76 27.05
N ILE A 161 16.30 40.18 26.07
CA ILE A 161 16.83 41.54 26.05
C ILE A 161 15.73 42.37 25.40
N SER A 162 15.20 43.25 26.23
CA SER A 162 14.16 44.24 25.97
C SER A 162 14.38 45.03 24.68
N GLU A 163 13.42 44.95 23.76
CA GLU A 163 13.07 46.07 22.91
C GLU A 163 12.31 47.09 23.77
N VAL A 164 12.91 48.24 24.09
CA VAL A 164 12.19 49.53 24.21
C VAL A 164 13.16 50.67 23.89
N LYS A 165 12.86 51.35 22.76
CA LYS A 165 13.34 52.65 22.25
C LYS A 165 14.71 52.74 21.59
#